data_AF-A0A0M0KNG6-F1
#
_entry.id   AF-A0A0M0KNG6-F1
#
_cell.length_a   1.000
_cell.length_b   1.000
_cell.length_c   1.000
_cell.angle_alpha   90.00
_cell.angle_beta   90.00
_cell.angle_gamma   90.00
#
_symmetry.space_group_name_H-M   'P 1'
#
loop_
_entity.id
_entity.type
_entity.pdbx_description
1 polymer ?
#
loop_
_entity_poly.entity_id
_entity_poly.type
_entity_poly.pdbx_seq_one_letter_code
_entity_poly.pdbx_strand_id
1 'polypeptide(L)'
;MRHAAESAGFIHAGQWDYERVTFDLKIVHQEDIYYLRVPAYAIKGDIPHDDCVVRMLTPILGKHYYPHGVEYDGEDFPEPIVNRCTKKLEQIKANLDSE
;
A
#
# COMPACT_ATOMS: atom_id res chain seq x y z
N MET A 1 5.13 -9.32 8.34
CA MET A 1 4.82 -8.34 7.25
C MET A 1 3.43 -8.52 6.66
N ARG A 2 3.14 -9.59 5.90
CA ARG A 2 1.82 -9.81 5.29
C ARG A 2 0.69 -9.68 6.31
N HIS A 3 0.82 -10.37 7.43
CA HIS A 3 -0.11 -10.30 8.56
C HIS A 3 -0.26 -8.86 9.13
N ALA A 4 0.85 -8.16 9.36
CA ALA A 4 0.84 -6.77 9.80
C ALA A 4 0.13 -5.81 8.81
N ALA A 5 0.25 -6.04 7.50
CA ALA A 5 -0.42 -5.26 6.46
C ALA A 5 -1.92 -5.59 6.35
N GLU A 6 -2.28 -6.89 6.33
CA GLU A 6 -3.67 -7.36 6.26
C GLU A 6 -4.48 -6.91 7.49
N SER A 7 -3.89 -6.96 8.69
CA SER A 7 -4.51 -6.45 9.92
C SER A 7 -4.70 -4.92 9.93
N ALA A 8 -3.90 -4.17 9.17
CA ALA A 8 -4.09 -2.75 8.94
C ALA A 8 -5.14 -2.45 7.84
N GLY A 9 -5.64 -3.49 7.14
CA GLY A 9 -6.66 -3.41 6.09
C GLY A 9 -6.11 -3.30 4.67
N PHE A 10 -4.81 -3.54 4.47
CA PHE A 10 -4.22 -3.63 3.14
C PHE A 10 -4.49 -4.99 2.52
N ILE A 11 -4.64 -5.02 1.21
CA ILE A 11 -4.75 -6.25 0.45
C ILE A 11 -3.46 -6.49 -0.31
N HIS A 12 -3.02 -7.75 -0.36
CA HIS A 12 -1.99 -8.15 -1.30
C HIS A 12 -2.59 -8.05 -2.71
N ALA A 13 -2.18 -7.01 -3.46
CA ALA A 13 -2.63 -6.83 -4.83
C ALA A 13 -1.98 -7.91 -5.69
N GLY A 14 -2.80 -8.74 -6.34
CA GLY A 14 -2.41 -10.01 -6.99
C GLY A 14 -1.49 -9.88 -8.19
N GLN A 15 -0.25 -9.41 -7.96
CA GLN A 15 0.85 -9.58 -8.88
C GLN A 15 1.51 -10.92 -8.60
N TRP A 16 1.60 -11.76 -9.63
CA TRP A 16 2.35 -13.02 -9.62
C TRP A 16 3.84 -12.73 -9.81
N ASP A 17 4.44 -12.01 -8.87
CA ASP A 17 5.86 -11.66 -8.89
C ASP A 17 6.56 -12.32 -7.69
N TYR A 18 7.55 -13.16 -7.98
CA TYR A 18 8.31 -13.88 -6.95
C TYR A 18 9.29 -12.96 -6.20
N GLU A 19 9.64 -11.81 -6.80
CA GLU A 19 10.58 -10.84 -6.25
C GLU A 19 9.88 -9.63 -5.63
N ARG A 20 8.64 -9.33 -6.02
CA ARG A 20 7.94 -8.10 -5.63
C ARG A 20 6.57 -8.37 -5.07
N VAL A 21 6.20 -7.58 -4.07
CA VAL A 21 4.87 -7.56 -3.49
C VAL A 21 4.41 -6.14 -3.32
N THR A 22 3.14 -5.89 -3.62
CA THR A 22 2.52 -4.59 -3.37
C THR A 22 1.28 -4.78 -2.51
N PHE A 23 1.22 -4.02 -1.42
CA PHE A 23 0.07 -3.98 -0.53
C PHE A 23 -0.73 -2.72 -0.79
N ASP A 24 -1.98 -2.87 -1.19
CA ASP A 24 -2.86 -1.77 -1.57
C ASP A 24 -3.94 -1.55 -0.51
N LEU A 25 -4.17 -0.30 -0.12
CA LEU A 25 -5.32 0.12 0.66
C LEU A 25 -6.18 1.03 -0.20
N LYS A 26 -7.39 0.57 -0.53
CA LYS A 26 -8.40 1.38 -1.20
C LYS A 26 -9.06 2.34 -0.22
N ILE A 27 -9.06 3.62 -0.55
CA ILE A 27 -9.69 4.68 0.22
C ILE A 27 -10.73 5.34 -0.68
N VAL A 28 -11.99 5.26 -0.30
CA VAL A 28 -13.08 5.98 -0.97
C VAL A 28 -13.35 7.26 -0.20
N HIS A 29 -13.34 8.40 -0.89
CA HIS A 29 -13.67 9.69 -0.31
C HIS A 29 -14.51 10.49 -1.28
N GLN A 30 -15.76 10.77 -0.88
CA GLN A 30 -16.78 11.37 -1.75
C GLN A 30 -16.95 10.51 -3.02
N GLU A 31 -16.64 11.04 -4.19
CA GLU A 31 -16.71 10.37 -5.48
C GLU A 31 -15.34 9.87 -5.98
N ASP A 32 -14.27 10.17 -5.25
CA ASP A 32 -12.91 9.82 -5.61
C ASP A 32 -12.45 8.52 -4.95
N ILE A 33 -11.61 7.77 -5.67
CA ILE A 33 -10.95 6.57 -5.18
C ILE A 33 -9.45 6.84 -5.13
N TYR A 34 -8.86 6.61 -3.97
CA TYR A 34 -7.43 6.69 -3.73
C TYR A 34 -6.89 5.30 -3.39
N TYR A 35 -5.64 5.04 -3.75
CA TYR A 35 -4.92 3.83 -3.41
C TYR A 35 -3.61 4.20 -2.72
N LEU A 36 -3.49 3.79 -1.45
CA LEU A 36 -2.21 3.81 -0.75
C LEU A 36 -1.52 2.47 -0.99
N ARG A 37 -0.39 2.50 -1.68
CA ARG A 37 0.42 1.32 -2.03
C ARG A 37 1.69 1.28 -1.21
N VAL A 38 2.00 0.12 -0.67
CA VAL A 38 3.28 -0.15 0.01
C VAL A 38 4.00 -1.24 -0.80
N PRO A 39 4.93 -0.84 -1.68
CA PRO A 39 5.72 -1.80 -2.43
C PRO A 39 6.84 -2.37 -1.55
N ALA A 40 7.15 -3.64 -1.75
CA ALA A 40 8.29 -4.31 -1.15
C ALA A 40 8.89 -5.33 -2.12
N TYR A 41 10.15 -5.68 -1.91
CA TYR A 41 10.83 -6.69 -2.71
C TYR A 41 11.58 -7.69 -1.82
N ALA A 42 11.70 -8.93 -2.28
CA ALA A 42 12.42 -9.98 -1.59
C ALA A 42 13.91 -9.67 -1.54
N ILE A 43 14.51 -9.79 -0.35
CA ILE A 43 15.97 -9.75 -0.16
C ILE A 43 16.54 -11.11 0.26
N LYS A 44 15.68 -12.02 0.73
CA LYS A 44 16.03 -13.40 1.06
C LYS A 44 14.78 -14.29 0.95
N GLY A 45 14.89 -15.39 0.21
CA GLY A 45 13.74 -16.26 -0.11
C GLY A 45 12.89 -15.69 -1.25
N ASP A 46 11.76 -16.34 -1.51
CA ASP A 46 10.86 -16.01 -2.63
C ASP A 46 9.43 -15.74 -2.11
N ILE A 47 8.79 -14.70 -2.63
CA ILE A 47 7.39 -14.40 -2.34
C ILE A 47 6.51 -15.47 -3.01
N PRO A 48 5.47 -16.02 -2.35
CA PRO A 48 4.84 -15.58 -1.11
C PRO A 48 5.17 -16.44 0.13
N HIS A 49 6.36 -17.06 0.21
CA HIS A 49 6.70 -17.89 1.37
C HIS A 49 6.79 -17.08 2.67
N ASP A 50 6.33 -17.66 3.78
CA ASP A 50 6.24 -16.98 5.08
C ASP A 50 7.60 -16.61 5.68
N ASP A 51 8.66 -17.32 5.31
CA ASP A 51 10.05 -17.08 5.73
C ASP A 51 10.81 -16.09 4.82
N CYS A 52 10.14 -15.57 3.78
CA CYS A 52 10.72 -14.58 2.89
C CYS A 52 10.96 -13.26 3.63
N VAL A 53 12.20 -12.79 3.62
CA VAL A 53 12.55 -11.45 4.12
C VAL A 53 12.40 -10.46 2.98
N VAL A 54 11.57 -9.45 3.19
CA VAL A 54 11.32 -8.39 2.20
C VAL A 54 11.83 -7.04 2.71
N ARG A 55 12.24 -6.18 1.78
CA ARG A 55 12.55 -4.78 2.04
C ARG A 55 11.43 -3.90 1.49
N MET A 56 10.85 -3.10 2.38
CA MET A 56 9.83 -2.11 2.02
C MET A 56 10.47 -0.93 1.28
N LEU A 57 9.74 -0.40 0.31
CA LEU A 57 10.03 0.81 -0.42
C LEU A 57 9.14 1.95 0.09
N THR A 58 9.41 3.17 -0.39
CA THR A 58 8.60 4.34 -0.05
C THR A 58 7.14 4.12 -0.46
N PRO A 59 6.18 4.25 0.47
CA PRO A 59 4.76 4.17 0.14
C PRO A 59 4.33 5.24 -0.86
N ILE A 60 3.37 4.90 -1.71
CA ILE A 60 2.87 5.76 -2.78
C ILE A 60 1.37 5.95 -2.58
N LEU A 61 0.89 7.18 -2.61
CA LEU A 61 -0.53 7.50 -2.66
C LEU A 61 -0.86 7.93 -4.10
N GLY A 62 -1.82 7.27 -4.72
CA GLY A 62 -2.29 7.63 -6.06
C GLY A 62 -3.81 7.77 -6.10
N LYS A 63 -4.31 8.68 -6.94
CA LYS A 63 -5.74 8.81 -7.23
C LYS A 63 -6.10 7.98 -8.46
N HIS A 64 -7.26 7.32 -8.42
CA HIS A 64 -7.75 6.55 -9.55
C HIS A 64 -8.71 7.39 -10.39
N TYR A 65 -8.24 7.82 -11.56
CA TYR A 65 -9.01 8.60 -12.52
C TYR A 65 -9.78 7.67 -13.47
N TYR A 66 -11.00 7.29 -13.10
CA TYR A 66 -11.89 6.56 -14.00
C TYR A 66 -12.64 7.54 -14.94
N PRO A 67 -12.90 7.22 -16.23
CA PRO A 67 -12.59 5.98 -16.96
C PRO A 67 -11.29 5.99 -17.76
N HIS A 68 -10.63 7.13 -17.96
CA HIS A 68 -9.53 7.25 -18.93
C HIS A 68 -8.13 7.27 -18.32
N GLY A 69 -7.99 7.34 -16.99
CA GLY A 69 -6.68 7.41 -16.33
C GLY A 69 -5.91 8.70 -16.61
N VAL A 70 -6.55 9.71 -17.21
CA VAL A 70 -5.92 10.99 -17.53
C VAL A 70 -5.93 11.86 -16.29
N GLU A 71 -4.74 12.13 -15.76
CA GLU A 71 -4.50 13.14 -14.74
C GLU A 71 -4.72 14.52 -15.38
N TYR A 72 -5.69 15.26 -14.88
CA TYR A 72 -5.82 16.68 -15.20
C TYR A 72 -4.86 17.45 -14.30
N ASP A 73 -4.11 18.41 -14.86
CA ASP A 73 -3.05 19.15 -14.17
C ASP A 73 -3.48 19.61 -12.76
N GLY A 74 -2.82 19.06 -11.73
CA GLY A 74 -3.08 19.33 -10.32
C GLY A 74 -3.67 18.14 -9.55
N GLU A 75 -2.86 17.11 -9.30
CA GLU A 75 -3.19 16.10 -8.28
C GLU A 75 -3.20 16.78 -6.90
N ASP A 76 -4.40 17.09 -6.40
CA ASP A 76 -4.59 17.52 -5.02
C ASP A 76 -5.00 16.32 -4.17
N PHE A 77 -4.22 16.06 -3.11
CA PHE A 77 -4.52 15.04 -2.13
C PHE A 77 -5.10 15.71 -0.88
N PRO A 78 -6.40 15.53 -0.60
CA PRO A 78 -7.01 16.19 0.54
C PRO A 78 -6.31 15.82 1.86
N GLU A 79 -6.09 16.80 2.72
CA GLU A 79 -5.44 16.61 4.03
C GLU A 79 -6.06 15.46 4.86
N PRO A 80 -7.39 15.25 4.89
CA PRO A 80 -7.99 14.10 5.57
C PRO A 80 -7.52 12.75 5.04
N ILE A 81 -7.22 12.66 3.73
CA ILE A 81 -6.72 11.44 3.08
C ILE A 81 -5.27 11.21 3.42
N VAL A 82 -4.44 12.25 3.34
CA VAL A 82 -3.03 12.19 3.74
C VAL A 82 -2.92 11.76 5.20
N ASN A 83 -3.67 12.40 6.10
CA ASN A 83 -3.70 12.05 7.53
C ASN A 83 -4.15 10.60 7.78
N ARG A 84 -5.15 10.12 7.02
CA ARG A 84 -5.58 8.72 7.09
C ARG A 84 -4.49 7.76 6.62
N CYS A 85 -3.76 8.11 5.56
CA CYS A 85 -2.65 7.32 5.05
C CYS A 85 -1.51 7.24 6.08
N THR A 86 -1.10 8.37 6.65
CA THR A 86 -0.05 8.42 7.67
C THR A 86 -0.40 7.54 8.87
N LYS A 87 -1.62 7.64 9.41
CA LYS A 87 -2.08 6.78 10.51
C LYS A 87 -2.03 5.29 10.16
N LYS A 88 -2.36 4.93 8.92
CA LYS A 88 -2.32 3.53 8.46
C LYS A 88 -0.89 3.01 8.33
N LEU A 89 0.05 3.84 7.87
CA LEU A 89 1.46 3.50 7.83
C LEU A 89 2.06 3.37 9.23
N GLU A 90 1.69 4.25 10.16
CA GLU A 90 2.07 4.14 11.58
C GLU A 90 1.54 2.83 12.20
N GLN A 91 0.31 2.46 11.89
CA GLN A 91 -0.29 1.19 12.34
C GLN A 91 0.49 -0.02 11.82
N ILE A 92 0.86 -0.04 10.53
CA ILE A 92 1.70 -1.11 9.97
C ILE A 92 3.04 -1.17 10.71
N LYS A 93 3.70 -0.02 10.91
CA LYS A 93 4.98 0.05 11.59
C LYS A 93 4.89 -0.51 13.02
N ALA A 94 3.87 -0.10 13.77
CA ALA A 94 3.66 -0.59 15.13
C ALA A 94 3.39 -2.11 15.17
N ASN A 95 2.64 -2.64 14.21
CA ASN A 95 2.39 -4.07 14.09
C ASN A 95 3.67 -4.85 13.76
N LEU A 96 4.55 -4.31 12.92
CA LEU A 96 5.84 -4.91 12.59
C LEU A 96 6.83 -4.89 13.75
N ASP A 97 6.82 -3.82 14.56
CA ASP A 97 7.70 -3.70 15.74
C ASP A 97 7.22 -4.56 16.93
N SER A 98 5.95 -4.99 16.92
CA SER A 98 5.34 -5.82 17.97
C SER A 98 5.33 -7.33 17.66
N GLU A 99 5.72 -7.72 16.44
CA GLU A 99 5.98 -9.12 16.02
C GLU A 99 7.43 -9.51 16.35
#